data_AF-A0A0X3V2K6-F1
#
_entry.id   AF-A0A0X3V2K6-F1
#
_cell.length_a   1.000
_cell.length_b   1.000
_cell.length_c   1.000
_cell.angle_alpha   90.00
_cell.angle_beta   90.00
_cell.angle_gamma   90.00
#
_symmetry.space_group_name_H-M   'P 1'
#
loop_
_entity.id
_entity.type
_entity.pdbx_description
1 polymer ?
#
loop_
_entity_poly.entity_id
_entity_poly.type
_entity_poly.pdbx_seq_one_letter_code
_entity_poly.pdbx_strand_id
1 'polypeptide(L)' 'MVSDLTGAVHDRLELRAALLKVPPRHRAVLVLRYLEGLSVQQTAAALHCPEGTVKVYTARGLTTLRQILGVDLEERHAVV' A
#
# COMPACT_ATOMS: atom_id res chain seq x y z
N MET A 1 -20.77 19.05 11.71
CA MET A 1 -19.92 18.72 10.54
C MET A 1 -18.51 18.28 10.98
N VAL A 2 -18.37 17.47 12.03
CA VAL A 2 -17.05 17.01 12.57
C VAL A 2 -16.83 15.49 12.47
N SER A 3 -17.80 14.74 11.92
CA SER A 3 -17.76 13.28 11.89
C SER A 3 -16.81 12.71 10.83
N ASP A 4 -16.57 13.47 9.75
CA ASP A 4 -15.79 13.03 8.59
C ASP A 4 -14.27 12.99 8.90
N LEU A 5 -13.80 13.92 9.72
CA LEU A 5 -12.39 13.99 10.13
C LEU A 5 -11.99 12.80 11.01
N THR A 6 -12.89 12.34 11.88
CA THR A 6 -12.67 11.18 12.75
C THR A 6 -12.58 9.89 11.94
N GLY A 7 -13.44 9.74 10.91
CA GLY A 7 -13.38 8.61 9.98
C GLY A 7 -12.04 8.55 9.23
N ALA A 8 -11.61 9.66 8.63
CA ALA A 8 -10.34 9.72 7.91
C ALA A 8 -9.11 9.43 8.80
N VAL A 9 -9.14 9.84 10.07
CA VAL A 9 -8.09 9.50 11.04
C VAL A 9 -8.11 8.02 11.40
N HIS A 10 -9.29 7.44 11.56
CA HIS A 10 -9.47 6.01 11.82
C HIS A 10 -8.91 5.17 10.65
N ASP A 11 -9.33 5.46 9.41
CA ASP A 11 -8.87 4.76 8.20
C ASP A 11 -7.35 4.83 8.05
N ARG A 12 -6.74 5.99 8.36
CA ARG A 12 -5.28 6.14 8.31
C ARG A 12 -4.56 5.33 9.39
N LEU A 13 -5.13 5.23 10.59
CA LEU A 13 -4.57 4.42 11.67
C LEU A 13 -4.66 2.93 11.32
N GLU A 14 -5.79 2.48 10.77
CA GLU A 14 -5.99 1.12 10.29
C GLU A 14 -5.03 0.76 9.15
N LEU A 15 -4.89 1.62 8.14
CA LEU A 15 -3.93 1.44 7.06
C LEU A 15 -2.50 1.33 7.58
N ARG A 16 -2.11 2.19 8.53
CA ARG A 16 -0.77 2.14 9.13
C ARG A 16 -0.56 0.82 9.88
N ALA A 17 -1.54 0.39 10.66
CA ALA A 17 -1.48 -0.88 11.39
C ALA A 17 -1.41 -2.07 10.43
N ALA A 18 -2.15 -2.03 9.32
CA ALA A 18 -2.13 -3.07 8.30
C ALA A 18 -0.78 -3.13 7.56
N LEU A 19 -0.22 -1.98 7.17
CA LEU A 19 1.11 -1.91 6.55
C LEU A 19 2.18 -2.54 7.45
N LEU A 20 2.13 -2.32 8.77
CA LEU A 20 3.07 -2.92 9.71
C LEU A 20 3.05 -4.46 9.72
N LYS A 21 1.93 -5.08 9.34
CA LYS A 21 1.78 -6.55 9.20
C LYS A 21 2.29 -7.08 7.84
N VAL A 22 2.49 -6.22 6.85
CA VAL A 22 3.08 -6.60 5.55
C VAL A 22 4.58 -6.89 5.73
N PRO A 23 5.14 -7.96 5.11
CA PRO A 23 6.56 -8.28 5.19
C PRO A 23 7.46 -7.07 4.86
N PRO A 24 8.58 -6.85 5.58
CA PRO A 24 9.31 -5.59 5.53
C PRO A 24 9.74 -5.12 4.14
N ARG A 25 10.21 -6.05 3.29
CA ARG A 25 10.64 -5.74 1.91
C ARG A 25 9.48 -5.35 1.00
N HIS A 26 8.33 -5.98 1.16
CA HIS A 26 7.12 -5.61 0.43
C HIS A 26 6.58 -4.27 0.93
N ARG A 27 6.52 -4.07 2.25
CA ARG A 27 6.11 -2.80 2.87
C ARG A 27 6.97 -1.64 2.37
N ALA A 28 8.30 -1.78 2.35
CA ALA A 28 9.21 -0.72 1.91
C ALA A 28 8.88 -0.27 0.47
N VAL A 29 8.66 -1.24 -0.43
CA VAL A 29 8.23 -0.95 -1.81
C VAL A 29 6.88 -0.21 -1.82
N LEU A 30 5.89 -0.63 -1.04
CA LEU A 30 4.59 0.04 -1.00
C LEU A 30 4.69 1.48 -0.51
N VAL A 31 5.45 1.74 0.56
CA VAL A 31 5.64 3.09 1.09
C VAL A 31 6.30 3.98 0.04
N LEU A 32 7.42 3.55 -0.53
CA LEU A 32 8.15 4.34 -1.53
C LEU A 32 7.30 4.60 -2.79
N ARG A 33 6.55 3.61 -3.25
CA ARG A 33 5.73 3.68 -4.46
C ARG A 33 4.47 4.53 -4.32
N TYR A 34 3.77 4.42 -3.19
CA TYR A 34 2.41 4.96 -3.06
C TYR A 34 2.31 6.11 -2.05
N LEU A 35 3.14 6.12 -1.01
CA LEU A 35 3.14 7.22 -0.03
C LEU A 35 4.16 8.30 -0.42
N GLU A 36 5.33 7.90 -0.90
CA GLU A 36 6.39 8.83 -1.34
C GLU A 36 6.32 9.14 -2.85
N GLY A 37 5.47 8.44 -3.60
CA GLY A 37 5.24 8.70 -5.03
C GLY A 37 6.43 8.36 -5.96
N LEU A 38 7.39 7.55 -5.53
CA LEU A 38 8.54 7.15 -6.35
C LEU A 38 8.13 6.21 -7.49
N SER A 39 8.82 6.35 -8.63
CA SER A 39 8.68 5.44 -9.77
C SER A 39 9.25 4.04 -9.48
N VAL A 40 9.06 3.07 -10.39
CA VAL A 40 9.69 1.73 -10.26
C VAL A 40 11.21 1.88 -10.19
N GLN A 41 11.78 2.64 -11.12
CA GLN A 41 13.22 2.85 -11.26
C GLN A 41 13.81 3.56 -10.03
N GLN A 42 13.15 4.62 -9.55
CA GLN A 42 13.59 5.34 -8.34
C GLN A 42 13.53 4.45 -7.10
N THR A 43 12.47 3.64 -6.97
CA THR A 43 12.32 2.67 -5.89
C THR A 43 13.41 1.59 -5.95
N ALA A 44 13.71 1.08 -7.14
CA ALA A 44 14.74 0.08 -7.39
C ALA A 44 16.12 0.60 -6.98
N ALA A 45 16.43 1.84 -7.35
CA ALA A 45 17.65 2.53 -6.95
C ALA A 45 17.73 2.71 -5.42
N ALA A 46 16.66 3.20 -4.77
CA ALA A 46 16.63 3.40 -3.32
C ALA A 46 16.81 2.09 -2.52
N LEU A 47 16.27 0.98 -3.03
CA LEU A 47 16.33 -0.33 -2.38
C LEU A 47 17.51 -1.21 -2.83
N HIS A 48 18.33 -0.73 -3.75
CA HIS A 48 19.46 -1.45 -4.34
C HIS A 48 19.03 -2.83 -4.89
N CYS A 49 17.93 -2.87 -5.65
CA CYS A 49 17.40 -4.10 -6.22
C CYS A 49 16.93 -3.92 -7.68
N PRO A 50 16.77 -5.00 -8.46
CA PRO A 50 16.25 -4.90 -9.82
C PRO A 50 14.81 -4.38 -9.87
N GLU A 51 14.45 -3.66 -10.94
CA GLU A 51 13.08 -3.18 -11.16
C GLU A 51 12.04 -4.32 -11.17
N GLY A 52 12.42 -5.50 -11.68
CA GLY A 52 11.58 -6.70 -11.62
C GLY A 52 11.21 -7.10 -10.19
N THR A 53 12.15 -6.98 -9.25
CA THR A 53 11.91 -7.24 -7.82
C THR A 53 10.94 -6.23 -7.24
N VAL A 54 11.05 -4.95 -7.60
CA VAL A 54 10.10 -3.91 -7.18
C VAL A 54 8.68 -4.25 -7.65
N LYS A 55 8.50 -4.67 -8.90
CA LYS A 55 7.18 -5.06 -9.44
C LYS A 55 6.60 -6.26 -8.67
N VAL A 56 7.40 -7.31 -8.45
CA VAL A 56 6.97 -8.51 -7.71
C VAL A 56 6.62 -8.17 -6.26
N TYR A 57 7.44 -7.39 -5.57
CA TYR A 57 7.19 -6.99 -4.19
C TYR A 57 6.00 -6.04 -4.07
N THR A 58 5.75 -5.20 -5.07
CA THR A 58 4.54 -4.38 -5.15
C THR A 58 3.31 -5.27 -5.21
N ALA A 59 3.26 -6.23 -6.16
CA ALA A 59 2.13 -7.12 -6.32
C ALA A 59 1.87 -7.95 -5.06
N ARG A 60 2.90 -8.61 -4.53
CA ARG A 60 2.79 -9.42 -3.31
C ARG A 60 2.42 -8.58 -2.09
N GLY A 61 3.02 -7.39 -1.96
CA GLY A 61 2.72 -6.46 -0.88
C GLY A 61 1.26 -6.01 -0.90
N LEU A 62 0.73 -5.64 -2.06
CA LEU A 62 -0.67 -5.26 -2.19
C LEU A 62 -1.61 -6.43 -1.91
N THR A 63 -1.31 -7.64 -2.40
CA THR A 63 -2.10 -8.84 -2.07
C THR A 63 -2.14 -9.06 -0.55
N THR A 64 -0.98 -9.03 0.12
CA THR A 64 -0.93 -9.19 1.59
C THR A 64 -1.70 -8.07 2.30
N LEU A 65 -1.54 -6.83 1.88
CA LEU A 65 -2.22 -5.69 2.48
C LEU A 65 -3.75 -5.81 2.35
N ARG A 66 -4.25 -6.24 1.18
CA ARG A 66 -5.68 -6.49 0.95
C ARG A 66 -6.22 -7.60 1.85
N GLN A 67 -5.49 -8.71 1.96
CA GLN A 67 -5.86 -9.82 2.85
C GLN A 67 -5.94 -9.37 4.32
N ILE A 68 -5.02 -8.52 4.78
CA ILE A 68 -5.01 -7.99 6.15
C ILE A 68 -6.20 -7.07 6.40
N LEU A 69 -6.54 -6.22 5.42
CA LEU A 69 -7.64 -5.25 5.52
C LEU A 69 -9.02 -5.87 5.21
N GLY A 70 -9.07 -7.10 4.71
CA GLY A 70 -10.32 -7.72 4.28
C GLY A 70 -10.98 -7.01 3.09
N VAL A 71 -10.21 -6.27 2.30
CA VAL A 71 -10.72 -5.54 1.12
C VAL A 71 -10.58 -6.42 -0.12
N ASP A 72 -11.70 -6.95 -0.58
CA ASP A 72 -11.80 -7.48 -1.93
C ASP A 72 -12.14 -6.31 -2.87
N LEU A 73 -11.27 -5.98 -3.81
CA LEU A 73 -11.45 -4.81 -4.68
C LEU A 73 -12.41 -5.08 -5.85
N GLU A 74 -13.20 -6.15 -5.82
CA GLU A 74 -14.18 -6.43 -6.87
C GLU A 74 -15.40 -5.48 -6.85
N GLU A 75 -15.64 -4.69 -5.79
CA GLU A 75 -16.87 -3.87 -5.68
C GLU A 75 -16.69 -2.34 -5.63
N ARG A 76 -15.66 -1.78 -6.29
CA ARG A 76 -15.61 -0.31 -6.49
C ARG A 76 -15.42 0.10 -7.94
N HIS A 77 -16.29 -0.42 -8.81
CA HIS A 77 -16.78 0.29 -9.99
C HIS A 77 -18.30 0.14 -10.08
N ALA A 78 -19.01 1.01 -9.37
CA ALA A 78 -20.32 1.49 -9.78
C ALA A 78 -20.39 2.96 -9.38
N VAL A 79 -19.80 3.80 -10.24
CA VAL A 79 -20.28 5.17 -10.38
C VAL A 79 -21.62 5.05 -11.09
N VAL A 80 -22.69 5.45 -10.42
CA VAL A 80 -23.92 5.96 -11.05
C VAL A 80 -24.20 7.31 -10.42
#